data_AF-A0A2V5NFH3-F1
#
_entry.id   AF-A0A2V5NFH3-F1
#
_cell.length_a   1.000
_cell.length_b   1.000
_cell.length_c   1.000
_cell.angle_alpha   90.00
_cell.angle_beta   90.00
_cell.angle_gamma   90.00
#
_symmetry.space_group_name_H-M   'P 1'
#
loop_
_entity.id
_entity.type
_entity.pdbx_description
1 polymer ?
#
loop_
_entity_poly.entity_id
_entity_poly.type
_entity_poly.pdbx_seq_one_letter_code
_entity_poly.pdbx_strand_id
1 'polypeptide(L)'
;MNAPVSVQRAIWAANQLRTKPYRFGGGHKTFHDNAYDCSGTVSYALAGAGLVSVPLSSKEFRAFGSRGPGKWITVYARNGHTFAIIAGLRLDTTSPHNPSRRWAPRWQPTERTPRGFEARHPFGL
;
A
#
# COMPACT_ATOMS: atom_id res chain seq x y z
N MET A 1 -18.91 7.25 -13.78
CA MET A 1 -19.06 6.50 -12.51
C MET A 1 -17.92 6.89 -11.59
N ASN A 2 -18.22 7.33 -10.37
CA ASN A 2 -17.20 7.72 -9.39
C ASN A 2 -16.58 6.49 -8.73
N ALA A 3 -15.34 6.60 -8.25
CA ALA A 3 -14.69 5.52 -7.51
C ALA A 3 -15.51 5.18 -6.24
N PRO A 4 -15.58 3.90 -5.82
CA PRO A 4 -16.22 3.50 -4.57
C PRO A 4 -15.69 4.30 -3.37
N VAL A 5 -16.53 4.54 -2.37
CA VAL A 5 -16.16 5.34 -1.18
C VAL A 5 -14.93 4.76 -0.47
N SER A 6 -14.79 3.44 -0.43
CA SER A 6 -13.60 2.76 0.12
C SER A 6 -12.31 3.17 -0.60
N VAL A 7 -12.34 3.29 -1.93
CA VAL A 7 -11.20 3.70 -2.75
C VAL A 7 -10.82 5.16 -2.47
N GLN A 8 -11.82 6.03 -2.38
CA GLN A 8 -11.60 7.45 -2.03
C GLN A 8 -10.99 7.59 -0.63
N ARG A 9 -11.48 6.82 0.34
CA ARG A 9 -10.92 6.77 1.69
C ARG A 9 -9.49 6.23 1.72
N ALA A 10 -9.18 5.22 0.90
CA ALA A 10 -7.83 4.70 0.77
C ALA A 10 -6.85 5.77 0.27
N ILE A 11 -7.26 6.53 -0.75
CA ILE A 11 -6.47 7.64 -1.30
C ILE A 11 -6.29 8.74 -0.25
N TRP A 12 -7.37 9.11 0.45
CA TRP A 12 -7.30 10.13 1.50
C TRP A 12 -6.34 9.72 2.63
N ALA A 13 -6.37 8.47 3.07
CA ALA A 13 -5.46 7.95 4.08
C ALA A 13 -4.01 7.93 3.58
N ALA A 14 -3.77 7.40 2.37
CA ALA A 14 -2.43 7.39 1.79
C ALA A 14 -1.83 8.80 1.64
N ASN A 15 -2.64 9.82 1.36
CA ASN A 15 -2.18 11.21 1.30
C ASN A 15 -1.61 11.72 2.63
N GLN A 16 -2.08 11.22 3.78
CA GLN A 16 -1.56 11.58 5.10
C GLN A 16 -0.12 11.09 5.33
N LEU A 17 0.32 10.07 4.59
CA LEU A 17 1.65 9.49 4.73
C LEU A 17 2.74 10.25 3.96
N ARG A 18 2.37 11.17 3.06
CA ARG A 18 3.32 11.83 2.13
C ARG A 18 4.50 12.53 2.82
N THR A 19 4.32 12.97 4.06
CA THR A 19 5.35 13.65 4.87
C THR A 19 6.04 12.72 5.87
N LYS A 20 5.63 11.46 5.97
CA LYS A 20 6.15 10.50 6.95
C LYS A 20 7.43 9.82 6.43
N PRO A 21 8.45 9.61 7.27
CA PRO A 21 9.64 8.86 6.92
C PRO A 21 9.38 7.35 6.84
N TYR A 22 10.28 6.64 6.17
CA TYR A 22 10.34 5.18 6.24
C TYR A 22 11.11 4.71 7.47
N ARG A 23 10.60 3.66 8.12
CA ARG A 23 11.32 2.89 9.14
C ARG A 23 10.90 1.45 9.03
N PHE A 24 11.85 0.52 9.00
CA PHE A 24 11.57 -0.91 9.02
C PHE A 24 10.73 -1.28 10.25
N GLY A 25 9.62 -1.99 10.06
CA GLY A 25 8.65 -2.30 11.13
C GLY A 25 7.74 -1.13 11.53
N GLY A 26 7.84 0.03 10.89
CA GLY A 26 6.98 1.18 11.16
C GLY A 26 5.53 0.92 10.72
N GLY A 27 4.57 1.29 11.57
CA GLY A 27 3.14 1.12 11.33
C GLY A 27 2.57 -0.27 11.67
N HIS A 28 3.36 -1.18 12.27
CA HIS A 28 2.91 -2.53 12.62
C HIS A 28 2.36 -2.69 14.04
N LYS A 29 2.82 -1.87 14.99
CA LYS A 29 2.27 -1.87 16.36
C LYS A 29 0.90 -1.21 16.44
N THR A 30 0.72 -0.17 15.62
CA THR A 30 -0.51 0.62 15.49
C THR A 30 -0.50 1.29 14.13
N PHE A 31 -1.68 1.59 13.59
CA PHE A 31 -1.78 2.40 12.39
C PHE A 31 -1.26 3.83 12.61
N HIS A 32 -1.31 4.36 13.84
CA HIS A 32 -0.87 5.72 14.12
C HIS A 32 0.60 5.73 14.55
N ASP A 33 1.50 5.68 13.58
CA ASP A 33 2.95 5.74 13.79
C ASP A 33 3.56 7.00 13.16
N ASN A 34 4.79 7.32 13.59
CA ASN A 34 5.59 8.42 13.08
C ASN A 34 6.41 8.04 11.84
N ALA A 35 6.53 6.74 11.54
CA ALA A 35 7.24 6.22 10.37
C ALA A 35 6.60 4.91 9.88
N TYR A 36 6.69 4.62 8.58
CA TYR A 36 6.01 3.48 7.98
C TYR A 36 6.93 2.69 7.05
N ASP A 37 6.94 1.36 7.17
CA ASP A 37 7.56 0.51 6.17
C ASP A 37 6.63 0.26 4.96
N CYS A 38 7.07 -0.56 4.01
CA CYS A 38 6.31 -0.87 2.80
C CYS A 38 4.91 -1.45 3.10
N SER A 39 4.85 -2.38 4.05
CA SER A 39 3.62 -3.05 4.49
C SER A 39 2.79 -2.20 5.43
N GLY A 40 3.40 -1.44 6.33
CA GLY A 40 2.72 -0.46 7.17
C GLY A 40 2.05 0.63 6.33
N THR A 41 2.70 1.06 5.24
CA THR A 41 2.15 2.04 4.29
C THR A 41 0.88 1.54 3.61
N VAL A 42 0.93 0.32 3.05
CA VAL A 42 -0.24 -0.30 2.40
C VAL A 42 -1.34 -0.57 3.43
N SER A 43 -0.98 -1.06 4.61
CA SER A 43 -1.92 -1.32 5.70
C SER A 43 -2.65 -0.05 6.15
N TYR A 44 -1.94 1.06 6.31
CA TYR A 44 -2.54 2.34 6.70
C TYR A 44 -3.57 2.84 5.68
N ALA A 45 -3.23 2.76 4.38
CA ALA A 45 -4.16 3.14 3.32
C ALA A 45 -5.42 2.26 3.33
N LEU A 46 -5.26 0.95 3.45
CA LEU A 46 -6.38 0.00 3.49
C LEU A 46 -7.21 0.13 4.78
N ALA A 47 -6.59 0.46 5.91
CA ALA A 47 -7.28 0.69 7.18
C ALA A 47 -8.17 1.92 7.12
N GLY A 48 -7.68 3.02 6.52
CA GLY A 48 -8.51 4.20 6.27
C GLY A 48 -9.72 3.91 5.38
N ALA A 49 -9.62 2.90 4.52
CA ALA A 49 -10.72 2.40 3.69
C ALA A 49 -11.65 1.40 4.40
N GLY A 50 -11.33 0.96 5.62
CA GLY A 50 -12.04 -0.09 6.33
C GLY A 50 -11.83 -1.49 5.75
N LEU A 51 -10.76 -1.71 4.97
CA LEU A 51 -10.48 -2.97 4.28
C LEU A 51 -9.56 -3.90 5.09
N VAL A 52 -8.88 -3.38 6.10
CA VAL A 52 -8.12 -4.14 7.10
C VAL A 52 -8.35 -3.52 8.47
N SER A 53 -8.42 -4.36 9.51
CA SER A 53 -8.59 -3.94 10.90
C SER A 53 -7.29 -3.98 11.71
N VAL A 54 -6.27 -4.66 11.20
CA VAL A 54 -4.93 -4.76 11.81
C VAL A 54 -3.85 -4.54 10.76
N PRO A 55 -2.67 -4.01 11.12
CA PRO A 55 -1.55 -3.94 10.20
C PRO A 55 -1.14 -5.33 9.72
N LEU A 56 -0.90 -5.48 8.42
CA LEU A 56 -0.46 -6.72 7.81
C LEU A 56 0.99 -6.59 7.34
N SER A 57 1.77 -7.63 7.53
CA SER A 57 3.11 -7.78 6.96
C SER A 57 3.07 -8.08 5.46
N SER A 58 4.20 -7.89 4.79
CA SER A 58 4.36 -8.28 3.37
C SER A 58 4.06 -9.76 3.11
N LYS A 59 4.28 -10.64 4.09
CA LYS A 59 3.95 -12.06 4.01
C LYS A 59 2.44 -12.30 4.13
N GLU A 60 1.77 -11.65 5.08
CA GLU A 60 0.32 -11.77 5.27
C GLU A 60 -0.46 -11.19 4.10
N PHE A 61 0.04 -10.11 3.49
CA PHE A 61 -0.54 -9.56 2.27
C PHE A 61 -0.56 -10.55 1.10
N ARG A 62 0.31 -11.57 1.09
CA ARG A 62 0.25 -12.64 0.09
C ARG A 62 -0.99 -13.51 0.24
N ALA A 63 -1.71 -13.46 1.36
CA ALA A 63 -2.98 -14.16 1.57
C ALA A 63 -4.17 -13.19 1.71
N PHE A 64 -3.97 -11.89 1.50
CA PHE A 64 -5.02 -10.88 1.62
C PHE A 64 -6.06 -11.02 0.50
N GLY A 65 -7.35 -11.01 0.86
CA GLY A 65 -8.46 -10.99 -0.07
C GLY A 65 -8.40 -12.06 -1.17
N SER A 66 -8.79 -11.68 -2.39
CA SER A 66 -8.80 -12.56 -3.56
C SER A 66 -7.48 -12.52 -4.34
N ARG A 67 -7.18 -13.61 -5.07
CA ARG A 67 -6.04 -13.69 -5.99
C ARG A 67 -6.27 -12.84 -7.24
N GLY A 68 -5.21 -12.24 -7.75
CA GLY A 68 -5.21 -11.50 -9.01
C GLY A 68 -5.41 -9.98 -8.84
N PRO A 69 -5.31 -9.22 -9.94
CA PRO A 69 -5.55 -7.78 -9.93
C PRO A 69 -7.02 -7.47 -9.67
N GLY A 70 -7.27 -6.48 -8.82
CA GLY A 70 -8.59 -5.89 -8.58
C GLY A 70 -8.88 -4.74 -9.53
N LYS A 71 -10.14 -4.31 -9.60
CA LYS A 71 -10.56 -3.22 -10.50
C LYS A 71 -10.07 -1.86 -10.02
N TRP A 72 -10.08 -1.64 -8.70
CA TRP A 72 -9.72 -0.38 -8.08
C TRP A 72 -8.48 -0.48 -7.23
N ILE A 73 -8.32 -1.59 -6.49
CA ILE A 73 -7.21 -1.78 -5.56
C ILE A 73 -6.54 -3.09 -5.87
N THR A 74 -5.23 -3.05 -6.15
CA THR A 74 -4.39 -4.23 -6.23
C THR A 74 -3.20 -4.07 -5.30
N VAL A 75 -3.07 -4.94 -4.33
CA VAL A 75 -1.88 -5.10 -3.50
C VAL A 75 -0.96 -6.11 -4.16
N TYR A 76 0.30 -5.72 -4.34
CA TYR A 76 1.34 -6.58 -4.88
C TYR A 76 2.29 -6.94 -3.74
N ALA A 77 2.28 -8.22 -3.35
CA ALA A 77 3.02 -8.69 -2.19
C ALA A 77 4.06 -9.76 -2.56
N ARG A 78 5.22 -9.70 -1.92
CA ARG A 78 6.24 -10.75 -1.95
C ARG A 78 6.98 -10.79 -0.62
N ASN A 79 7.83 -11.80 -0.42
CA ASN A 79 8.70 -11.82 0.75
C ASN A 79 9.61 -10.57 0.77
N GLY A 80 9.45 -9.75 1.79
CA GLY A 80 10.29 -8.57 2.04
C GLY A 80 9.84 -7.28 1.34
N HIS A 81 8.76 -7.28 0.54
CA HIS A 81 8.24 -6.03 -0.04
C HIS A 81 6.75 -6.12 -0.40
N THR A 82 6.04 -5.01 -0.25
CA THR A 82 4.68 -4.84 -0.74
C THR A 82 4.45 -3.41 -1.22
N PHE A 83 3.59 -3.25 -2.21
CA PHE A 83 3.09 -1.97 -2.70
C PHE A 83 1.65 -2.12 -3.14
N ALA A 84 0.95 -1.02 -3.40
CA ALA A 84 -0.43 -1.06 -3.88
C ALA A 84 -0.63 -0.16 -5.11
N ILE A 85 -1.53 -0.57 -5.99
CA ILE A 85 -2.15 0.27 -7.01
C ILE A 85 -3.55 0.59 -6.52
N ILE A 86 -3.87 1.88 -6.38
CA ILE A 86 -5.18 2.36 -5.91
C ILE A 86 -5.69 3.36 -6.94
N ALA A 87 -6.80 3.06 -7.60
CA ALA A 87 -7.35 3.84 -8.71
C ALA A 87 -6.29 4.15 -9.80
N GLY A 88 -5.43 3.18 -10.10
CA GLY A 88 -4.34 3.33 -11.07
C GLY A 88 -3.07 4.02 -10.55
N LEU A 89 -3.08 4.58 -9.33
CA LEU A 89 -1.92 5.24 -8.74
C LEU A 89 -1.09 4.28 -7.89
N ARG A 90 0.23 4.27 -8.08
CA ARG A 90 1.16 3.42 -7.33
C ARG A 90 1.52 4.04 -5.97
N LEU A 91 1.07 3.43 -4.89
CA LEU A 91 1.53 3.68 -3.53
C LEU A 91 2.68 2.73 -3.20
N ASP A 92 3.91 3.25 -3.17
CA ASP A 92 5.11 2.45 -2.91
C ASP A 92 6.12 3.28 -2.11
N THR A 93 6.80 2.62 -1.18
CA THR A 93 7.88 3.20 -0.39
C THR A 93 9.19 3.31 -1.16
N THR A 94 9.41 2.46 -2.16
CA THR A 94 10.62 2.47 -2.99
C THR A 94 10.49 3.47 -4.13
N SER A 95 11.45 4.39 -4.23
CA SER A 95 11.56 5.30 -5.39
C SER A 95 12.86 5.02 -6.14
N PRO A 96 12.82 4.42 -7.34
CA PRO A 96 14.03 4.18 -8.12
C PRO A 96 14.73 5.48 -8.57
N HIS A 97 13.99 6.59 -8.65
CA HIS A 97 14.46 7.85 -9.25
C HIS A 97 14.86 8.92 -8.23
N ASN A 98 14.73 8.68 -6.92
CA ASN A 98 15.08 9.67 -5.90
C ASN A 98 15.98 9.07 -4.80
N PRO A 99 17.32 9.18 -4.94
CA PRO A 99 18.29 8.67 -3.98
C PRO A 99 18.16 9.21 -2.55
N SER A 100 17.77 10.49 -2.39
CA SER A 100 17.65 11.14 -1.08
C SER A 100 16.36 10.78 -0.35
N ARG A 101 15.40 10.18 -1.06
CA ARG A 101 14.13 9.67 -0.53
C ARG A 101 13.92 8.22 -0.97
N ARG A 102 14.96 7.40 -0.98
CA ARG A 102 14.92 6.06 -1.58
C ARG A 102 13.86 5.15 -0.95
N TRP A 103 13.48 5.43 0.31
CA TRP A 103 12.45 4.73 1.07
C TRP A 103 11.57 5.76 1.80
N ALA A 104 10.40 6.11 1.27
CA ALA A 104 9.36 6.80 2.04
C ALA A 104 7.99 6.61 1.38
N PRO A 105 6.91 6.48 2.17
CA PRO A 105 5.56 6.30 1.66
C PRO A 105 5.14 7.47 0.76
N ARG A 106 4.86 7.18 -0.50
CA ARG A 106 4.37 8.20 -1.45
C ARG A 106 3.67 7.56 -2.64
N TRP A 107 2.87 8.37 -3.31
CA TRP A 107 2.48 8.10 -4.69
C TRP A 107 3.69 8.22 -5.60
N GLN A 108 3.86 7.23 -6.46
CA GLN A 108 4.96 7.19 -7.40
C GLN A 108 4.42 7.42 -8.81
N PRO A 109 5.10 8.27 -9.61
CA PRO A 109 4.68 8.56 -10.98
C PRO A 109 5.07 7.46 -11.97
N THR A 110 5.97 6.55 -11.57
CA THR A 110 6.45 5.50 -12.47
C THR A 110 5.66 4.22 -12.31
N GLU A 111 5.49 3.49 -13.41
CA GLU A 111 5.01 2.13 -13.35
C GLU A 111 6.07 1.20 -12.75
N ARG A 112 5.61 0.09 -12.17
CA ARG A 112 6.48 -1.01 -11.72
C ARG A 112 5.98 -2.28 -12.37
N THR A 113 6.86 -2.99 -13.08
CA THR A 113 6.54 -4.35 -13.50
C THR A 113 6.41 -5.23 -12.24
N PRO A 114 5.25 -5.86 -11.96
CA PRO A 114 5.02 -6.61 -10.74
C PRO A 114 5.67 -8.01 -10.76
N ARG A 115 6.80 -8.18 -11.46
CA ARG A 115 7.45 -9.49 -11.63
C ARG A 115 7.88 -10.04 -10.27
N GLY A 116 7.40 -11.24 -9.94
CA GLY A 116 7.68 -11.91 -8.65
C GLY A 116 6.83 -11.40 -7.48
N PHE A 117 5.78 -10.62 -7.74
CA PHE A 117 4.77 -10.24 -6.75
C PHE A 117 3.48 -11.04 -6.97
N GLU A 118 2.85 -11.43 -5.88
CA GLU A 118 1.50 -11.95 -5.87
C GLU A 118 0.52 -10.78 -5.85
N ALA A 119 -0.27 -10.66 -6.91
CA ALA A 119 -1.37 -9.71 -6.97
C ALA A 119 -2.54 -10.20 -6.10
N ARG A 120 -3.04 -9.31 -5.25
CA ARG A 120 -4.14 -9.52 -4.32
C ARG A 120 -5.06 -8.31 -4.31
N HIS A 121 -6.35 -8.51 -4.09
CA HIS A 121 -7.31 -7.40 -4.03
C HIS A 121 -8.39 -7.62 -2.96
N PRO A 122 -8.98 -6.54 -2.43
CA PRO A 122 -10.09 -6.65 -1.49
C PRO A 122 -11.32 -7.22 -2.19
N PHE A 123 -12.13 -8.02 -1.49
CA PHE A 123 -13.35 -8.58 -2.08
C PHE A 123 -14.29 -7.46 -2.56
N GLY A 124 -14.77 -7.59 -3.81
CA GLY A 124 -15.68 -6.62 -4.42
C GLY A 124 -15.04 -5.33 -4.93
N LEU A 125 -13.70 -5.23 -4.97
CA LEU A 125 -12.96 -4.04 -5.45
C LEU A 125 -11.87 -4.36 -6.48
#